data_AF-X1EFF3-F1
#
_entry.id   AF-X1EFF3-F1
#
_cell.length_a   1.000
_cell.length_b   1.000
_cell.length_c   1.000
_cell.angle_alpha   90.00
_cell.angle_beta   90.00
_cell.angle_gamma   90.00
#
_symmetry.space_group_name_H-M   'P 1'
#
loop_
_entity.id
_entity.type
_entity.pdbx_description
1 polymer ?
#
loop_
_entity_poly.entity_id
_entity_poly.type
_entity_poly.pdbx_seq_one_letter_code
_entity_poly.pdbx_strand_id
1 'polypeptide(L)'
;PLNCFYYKALIDASQIAQLLGEKDEAVQYQQLATQVKAAINSRLWLNDIGAYVDCRVCDVLSETISQHANSLAVLYDIAEVDKQDRIYSYIFAEDKNVVQVGSPYFMFYVLQALFHSGRYQKAMEIIRERWGDMLEKGATTFWEVFGDWTGSRCHGWSGGPTMLLSAEILGVQPIALGFKVFRIRPHPVDLTWARGTVPTPHGNISVTWQGSQEKSGNETSFELKVYVPEGTTGEIFIPGLTNANPRVSLNDLVFWSGGKVKMKP
;
A
#
# COMPACT_ATOMS: atom_id res chain seq x y z
N PRO A 1 -16.85 -4.59 7.15
CA PRO A 1 -15.44 -4.95 7.47
C PRO A 1 -15.16 -6.46 7.62
N LEU A 2 -15.90 -7.17 8.49
CA LEU A 2 -15.63 -8.60 8.78
C LEU A 2 -15.73 -9.51 7.55
N ASN A 3 -16.72 -9.30 6.67
CA ASN A 3 -16.82 -10.06 5.41
C ASN A 3 -15.60 -9.85 4.50
N CYS A 4 -14.99 -8.66 4.50
CA CYS A 4 -13.77 -8.40 3.74
C CYS A 4 -12.57 -9.18 4.33
N PHE A 5 -12.43 -9.21 5.66
CA PHE A 5 -11.42 -10.05 6.31
C PHE A 5 -11.65 -11.54 6.06
N TYR A 6 -12.90 -12.00 6.08
CA TYR A 6 -13.22 -13.39 5.78
C TYR A 6 -12.87 -13.76 4.34
N TYR A 7 -13.20 -12.89 3.38
CA TYR A 7 -12.76 -13.05 1.99
C TYR A 7 -11.24 -13.18 1.90
N LYS A 8 -10.49 -12.26 2.53
CA LYS A 8 -9.02 -12.30 2.51
C LYS A 8 -8.47 -13.57 3.17
N ALA A 9 -9.05 -13.99 4.29
CA ALA A 9 -8.67 -15.22 4.97
C ALA A 9 -8.87 -16.46 4.08
N LEU A 10 -9.94 -16.51 3.27
CA LEU A 10 -10.17 -17.60 2.31
C LEU A 10 -9.16 -17.58 1.16
N ILE A 11 -8.82 -16.40 0.63
CA ILE A 11 -7.77 -16.25 -0.38
C ILE A 11 -6.42 -16.74 0.17
N ASP A 12 -6.06 -16.33 1.39
CA ASP A 12 -4.81 -16.72 2.04
C ASP A 12 -4.79 -18.21 2.37
N ALA A 13 -5.90 -18.76 2.87
CA ALA A 13 -6.04 -20.20 3.11
C ALA A 13 -5.90 -21.01 1.82
N SER A 14 -6.46 -20.54 0.70
CA SER A 14 -6.28 -21.16 -0.61
C SER A 14 -4.80 -21.20 -1.03
N GLN A 15 -4.08 -20.08 -0.88
CA GLN A 15 -2.64 -20.02 -1.20
C GLN A 15 -1.81 -20.94 -0.30
N ILE A 16 -2.10 -20.98 1.00
CA ILE A 16 -1.43 -21.89 1.94
C ILE A 16 -1.71 -23.36 1.57
N ALA A 17 -2.96 -23.72 1.26
CA ALA A 17 -3.32 -25.07 0.83
C ALA A 17 -2.57 -25.49 -0.45
N GLN A 18 -2.43 -24.58 -1.43
CA GLN A 18 -1.64 -24.83 -2.64
C GLN A 18 -0.16 -25.12 -2.31
N LEU A 19 0.43 -24.38 -1.38
CA LEU A 19 1.81 -24.59 -0.95
C LEU A 19 2.03 -25.93 -0.23
N LEU A 20 1.00 -26.42 0.46
CA LEU A 20 1.01 -27.71 1.16
C LEU A 20 0.68 -28.90 0.24
N GLY A 21 0.19 -28.65 -0.98
CA GLY A 21 -0.25 -29.69 -1.92
C GLY A 21 -1.70 -30.12 -1.75
N GLU A 22 -2.47 -29.44 -0.89
CA GLU A 22 -3.89 -29.68 -0.58
C GLU A 22 -4.78 -29.02 -1.66
N LYS A 23 -4.83 -29.65 -2.84
CA LYS A 23 -5.44 -29.06 -4.05
C LYS A 23 -6.95 -28.89 -3.94
N ASP A 24 -7.65 -29.82 -3.29
CA ASP A 24 -9.11 -29.79 -3.20
C ASP A 24 -9.56 -28.67 -2.27
N GLU A 25 -8.92 -28.51 -1.12
CA GLU A 25 -9.12 -27.41 -0.16
C GLU A 25 -8.81 -26.06 -0.81
N ALA A 26 -7.72 -25.96 -1.57
CA ALA A 26 -7.38 -24.75 -2.30
C ALA A 26 -8.52 -24.31 -3.24
N VAL A 27 -9.08 -25.25 -4.00
CA VAL A 27 -10.21 -24.97 -4.90
C VAL A 27 -11.46 -24.59 -4.11
N GLN A 28 -11.77 -25.30 -3.02
CA GLN A 28 -12.93 -24.99 -2.18
C GLN A 28 -12.86 -23.59 -1.56
N TYR A 29 -11.72 -23.22 -0.96
CA TYR A 29 -11.53 -21.89 -0.38
C TYR A 29 -11.61 -20.80 -1.44
N GLN A 30 -11.03 -21.01 -2.62
CA GLN A 30 -11.11 -20.05 -3.71
C GLN A 30 -12.56 -19.85 -4.19
N GLN A 31 -13.32 -20.93 -4.36
CA GLN A 31 -14.73 -20.85 -4.75
C GLN A 31 -15.57 -20.11 -3.71
N LEU A 32 -15.34 -20.38 -2.42
CA LEU A 32 -16.04 -19.69 -1.36
C LEU A 32 -15.67 -18.20 -1.31
N ALA A 33 -14.39 -17.86 -1.51
CA ALA A 33 -13.95 -16.47 -1.61
C ALA A 33 -14.67 -15.73 -2.75
N THR A 34 -14.79 -16.36 -3.93
CA THR A 34 -15.55 -15.80 -5.06
C THR A 34 -17.02 -15.54 -4.70
N GLN A 35 -17.68 -16.47 -4.00
CA GLN A 35 -19.06 -16.30 -3.55
C GLN A 35 -19.19 -15.14 -2.53
N VAL A 36 -18.25 -15.03 -1.59
CA VAL A 36 -18.23 -13.94 -0.61
C VAL A 36 -18.02 -12.58 -1.29
N LYS A 37 -17.06 -12.46 -2.21
CA LYS A 37 -16.83 -11.24 -2.99
C LYS A 37 -18.09 -10.83 -3.77
N ALA A 38 -18.76 -11.78 -4.41
CA ALA A 38 -20.00 -11.54 -5.14
C ALA A 38 -21.14 -11.10 -4.20
N ALA A 39 -21.26 -11.71 -3.02
CA ALA A 39 -22.27 -11.33 -2.03
C ALA A 39 -22.03 -9.93 -1.46
N ILE A 40 -20.78 -9.54 -1.18
CA ILE A 40 -20.44 -8.18 -0.74
C ILE A 40 -20.83 -7.16 -1.83
N ASN A 41 -20.42 -7.41 -3.07
CA ASN A 41 -20.70 -6.51 -4.19
C ASN A 41 -22.20 -6.35 -4.49
N SER A 42 -22.97 -7.44 -4.41
CA SER A 42 -24.40 -7.41 -4.73
C SER A 42 -25.28 -6.90 -3.60
N ARG A 43 -24.85 -7.06 -2.33
CA ARG A 43 -25.70 -6.77 -1.17
C ARG A 43 -25.33 -5.51 -0.40
N LEU A 44 -24.09 -5.02 -0.52
CA LEU A 44 -23.60 -3.91 0.30
C LEU A 44 -23.18 -2.68 -0.50
N TRP A 45 -23.04 -2.79 -1.82
CA TRP A 45 -22.71 -1.66 -2.69
C TRP A 45 -23.93 -0.76 -2.93
N LEU A 46 -23.81 0.52 -2.62
CA LEU A 46 -24.81 1.52 -2.96
C LEU A 46 -24.38 2.25 -4.23
N ASN A 47 -24.99 1.90 -5.37
CA ASN A 47 -24.58 2.46 -6.66
C ASN A 47 -24.80 3.96 -6.77
N ASP A 48 -25.80 4.56 -6.13
CA ASP A 48 -26.01 6.03 -6.25
C ASP A 48 -25.04 6.81 -5.36
N ILE A 49 -24.62 6.20 -4.25
CA ILE A 49 -23.67 6.78 -3.29
C ILE A 49 -22.22 6.59 -3.76
N GLY A 50 -21.91 5.45 -4.38
CA GLY A 50 -20.55 5.10 -4.77
C GLY A 50 -19.71 4.56 -3.62
N ALA A 51 -20.33 3.92 -2.62
CA ALA A 51 -19.65 3.33 -1.47
C ALA A 51 -20.39 2.07 -0.96
N TYR A 52 -19.71 1.30 -0.12
CA TYR A 52 -20.29 0.17 0.61
C TYR A 52 -20.82 0.61 1.98
N VAL A 53 -22.00 0.11 2.36
CA VAL A 53 -22.51 0.20 3.74
C VAL A 53 -21.81 -0.81 4.65
N ASP A 54 -21.76 -0.51 5.94
CA ASP A 54 -20.99 -1.30 6.90
C ASP A 54 -21.57 -2.71 7.14
N CYS A 55 -22.90 -2.82 7.13
CA CYS A 55 -23.58 -4.09 7.33
C CYS A 55 -24.99 -4.11 6.75
N ARG A 56 -25.56 -5.32 6.75
CA ARG A 56 -26.96 -5.63 6.48
C ARG A 56 -27.45 -6.52 7.60
N VAL A 57 -28.54 -6.16 8.26
CA VAL A 57 -29.18 -6.96 9.30
C VAL A 57 -30.54 -7.40 8.77
N CYS A 58 -30.72 -8.72 8.61
CA CYS A 58 -31.83 -9.28 7.84
C CYS A 58 -31.87 -8.65 6.44
N ASP A 59 -32.98 -8.01 6.06
CA ASP A 59 -33.15 -7.37 4.75
C ASP A 59 -32.91 -5.85 4.75
N VAL A 60 -32.43 -5.30 5.86
CA VAL A 60 -32.22 -3.85 6.02
C VAL A 60 -30.73 -3.52 5.93
N LEU A 61 -30.39 -2.59 5.05
CA LEU A 61 -29.04 -2.02 4.96
C LEU A 61 -28.82 -1.01 6.08
N SER A 62 -27.63 -1.02 6.66
CA SER A 62 -27.21 0.05 7.56
C SER A 62 -27.09 1.37 6.82
N GLU A 63 -27.46 2.48 7.47
CA GLU A 63 -27.19 3.84 6.99
C GLU A 63 -25.73 4.25 7.21
N THR A 64 -24.97 3.46 7.97
CA THR A 64 -23.58 3.75 8.29
C THR A 64 -22.65 3.35 7.14
N ILE A 65 -21.84 4.32 6.72
CA ILE A 65 -20.70 4.12 5.82
C ILE A 65 -19.44 4.52 6.57
N SER A 66 -18.42 3.68 6.51
CA SER A 66 -17.15 3.92 7.17
C SER A 66 -15.96 3.88 6.20
N GLN A 67 -14.87 4.54 6.60
CA GLN A 67 -13.57 4.31 5.99
C GLN A 67 -13.12 2.85 6.13
N HIS A 68 -13.61 2.15 7.15
CA HIS A 68 -13.17 0.80 7.49
C HIS A 68 -13.58 -0.21 6.42
N ALA A 69 -14.89 -0.31 6.16
CA ALA A 69 -15.42 -1.28 5.21
C ALA A 69 -14.92 -1.00 3.79
N ASN A 70 -14.92 0.27 3.41
CA ASN A 70 -14.57 0.72 2.07
C ASN A 70 -13.08 0.58 1.76
N SER A 71 -12.19 0.94 2.69
CA SER A 71 -10.74 0.76 2.46
C SER A 71 -10.37 -0.72 2.39
N LEU A 72 -10.97 -1.59 3.20
CA LEU A 72 -10.75 -3.04 3.07
C LEU A 72 -11.30 -3.60 1.75
N ALA A 73 -12.44 -3.08 1.26
CA ALA A 73 -12.98 -3.51 -0.02
C ALA A 73 -12.02 -3.18 -1.18
N VAL A 74 -11.34 -2.02 -1.12
CA VAL A 74 -10.28 -1.66 -2.08
C VAL A 74 -9.02 -2.50 -1.87
N LEU A 75 -8.53 -2.60 -0.63
CA LEU A 75 -7.27 -3.30 -0.31
C LEU A 75 -7.28 -4.78 -0.71
N TYR A 76 -8.44 -5.44 -0.62
CA TYR A 76 -8.56 -6.86 -0.97
C TYR A 76 -9.16 -7.08 -2.36
N ASP A 77 -9.18 -6.07 -3.23
CA ASP A 77 -9.70 -6.18 -4.60
C ASP A 77 -11.14 -6.71 -4.66
N ILE A 78 -11.95 -6.44 -3.62
CA ILE A 78 -13.39 -6.73 -3.62
C ILE A 78 -14.10 -5.66 -4.44
N ALA A 79 -13.68 -4.40 -4.29
CA ALA A 79 -14.11 -3.30 -5.13
C ALA A 79 -13.31 -3.29 -6.42
N GLU A 80 -14.01 -3.34 -7.54
CA GLU A 80 -13.43 -3.20 -8.87
C GLU A 80 -12.77 -1.81 -9.06
N VAL A 81 -11.77 -1.74 -9.95
CA VAL A 81 -10.92 -0.55 -10.14
C VAL A 81 -11.74 0.71 -10.47
N ASP A 82 -12.80 0.57 -11.25
CA ASP A 82 -13.71 1.65 -11.65
C ASP A 82 -14.55 2.22 -10.50
N LYS A 83 -14.68 1.50 -9.39
CA LYS A 83 -15.37 1.98 -8.18
C LYS A 83 -14.46 2.78 -7.25
N GLN A 84 -13.14 2.61 -7.34
CA GLN A 84 -12.20 3.11 -6.33
C GLN A 84 -12.23 4.63 -6.17
N ASP A 85 -12.26 5.39 -7.28
CA ASP A 85 -12.33 6.85 -7.22
C ASP A 85 -13.58 7.31 -6.47
N ARG A 86 -14.73 6.71 -6.79
CA ARG A 86 -16.01 7.05 -6.16
C ARG A 86 -16.01 6.75 -4.66
N ILE A 87 -15.43 5.60 -4.28
CA ILE A 87 -15.27 5.22 -2.88
C ILE A 87 -14.46 6.27 -2.14
N TYR A 88 -13.28 6.62 -2.65
CA TYR A 88 -12.38 7.54 -1.97
C TYR A 88 -12.90 8.98 -1.97
N SER A 89 -13.56 9.43 -3.04
CA SER A 89 -14.26 10.70 -3.06
C SER A 89 -15.34 10.77 -1.98
N TYR A 90 -16.03 9.66 -1.68
CA TYR A 90 -17.06 9.64 -0.65
C TYR A 90 -16.48 9.55 0.77
N ILE A 91 -15.58 8.60 1.04
CA ILE A 91 -15.12 8.32 2.43
C ILE A 91 -14.14 9.35 3.00
N PHE A 92 -13.59 10.22 2.15
CA PHE A 92 -12.71 11.32 2.55
C PHE A 92 -13.33 12.71 2.33
N ALA A 93 -14.59 12.79 1.90
CA ALA A 93 -15.27 14.08 1.78
C ALA A 93 -15.63 14.65 3.16
N GLU A 94 -15.33 15.93 3.38
CA GLU A 94 -15.56 16.63 4.65
C GLU A 94 -17.05 16.87 4.93
N ASP A 95 -17.88 16.93 3.89
CA ASP A 95 -19.33 17.20 3.98
C ASP A 95 -20.17 15.93 4.19
N LYS A 96 -19.54 14.75 4.31
CA LYS A 96 -20.24 13.46 4.46
C LYS A 96 -20.15 12.93 5.88
N ASN A 97 -21.27 12.37 6.35
CA ASN A 97 -21.33 11.65 7.62
C ASN A 97 -20.71 10.25 7.46
N VAL A 98 -19.39 10.17 7.48
CA VAL A 98 -18.62 8.93 7.34
C VAL A 98 -17.89 8.63 8.64
N VAL A 99 -18.02 7.40 9.13
CA VAL A 99 -17.28 6.94 10.31
C VAL A 99 -15.79 6.86 9.99
N GLN A 100 -15.03 7.74 10.66
CA GLN A 100 -13.59 7.87 10.53
C GLN A 100 -12.85 6.80 11.33
N VAL A 101 -11.63 6.45 10.91
CA VAL A 101 -10.75 5.59 11.69
C VAL A 101 -10.19 6.33 12.90
N GLY A 102 -10.41 5.79 14.10
CA GLY A 102 -9.96 6.38 15.37
C GLY A 102 -8.60 5.89 15.88
N SER A 103 -8.00 4.84 15.31
CA SER A 103 -6.74 4.28 15.80
C SER A 103 -5.73 4.00 14.69
N PRO A 104 -4.41 4.10 14.99
CA PRO A 104 -3.35 3.65 14.09
C PRO A 104 -3.52 2.22 13.58
N TYR A 105 -4.10 1.32 14.40
CA TYR A 105 -4.34 -0.07 14.03
C TYR A 105 -5.15 -0.20 12.75
N PHE A 106 -6.31 0.46 12.68
CA PHE A 106 -7.10 0.35 11.46
C PHE A 106 -6.58 1.28 10.36
N MET A 107 -5.92 2.38 10.74
CA MET A 107 -5.34 3.31 9.77
C MET A 107 -4.27 2.63 8.93
N PHE A 108 -3.56 1.65 9.49
CA PHE A 108 -2.69 0.76 8.73
C PHE A 108 -3.35 0.12 7.50
N TYR A 109 -4.60 -0.34 7.60
CA TYR A 109 -5.34 -0.89 6.45
C TYR A 109 -5.78 0.20 5.47
N VAL A 110 -6.16 1.37 5.96
CA VAL A 110 -6.50 2.52 5.10
C VAL A 110 -5.29 2.95 4.28
N LEU A 111 -4.13 3.08 4.92
CA LEU A 111 -2.88 3.44 4.24
C LEU A 111 -2.47 2.37 3.22
N GLN A 112 -2.54 1.08 3.57
CA GLN A 112 -2.31 0.01 2.61
C GLN A 112 -3.26 0.10 1.41
N ALA A 113 -4.54 0.37 1.63
CA ALA A 113 -5.52 0.53 0.54
C ALA A 113 -5.16 1.70 -0.38
N LEU A 114 -4.74 2.83 0.19
CA LEU A 114 -4.31 4.01 -0.57
C LEU A 114 -3.05 3.71 -1.39
N PHE A 115 -2.04 3.05 -0.82
CA PHE A 115 -0.84 2.64 -1.54
C PHE A 115 -1.15 1.63 -2.65
N HIS A 116 -1.93 0.58 -2.34
CA HIS A 116 -2.40 -0.44 -3.28
C HIS A 116 -3.12 0.17 -4.49
N SER A 117 -3.90 1.22 -4.25
CA SER A 117 -4.69 1.91 -5.28
C SER A 117 -4.00 3.13 -5.91
N GLY A 118 -2.69 3.30 -5.67
CA GLY A 118 -1.87 4.34 -6.30
C GLY A 118 -2.03 5.75 -5.72
N ARG A 119 -2.72 5.92 -4.60
CA ARG A 119 -2.99 7.20 -3.92
C ARG A 119 -1.88 7.55 -2.91
N TYR A 120 -0.62 7.44 -3.35
CA TYR A 120 0.57 7.63 -2.51
C TYR A 120 0.60 8.99 -1.79
N GLN A 121 0.25 10.07 -2.49
CA GLN A 121 0.21 11.43 -1.91
C GLN A 121 -0.75 11.52 -0.72
N LYS A 122 -1.98 11.00 -0.88
CA LYS A 122 -2.97 11.03 0.19
C LYS A 122 -2.55 10.18 1.39
N ALA A 123 -1.91 9.04 1.16
CA ALA A 123 -1.35 8.22 2.24
C ALA A 123 -0.27 8.99 3.02
N MET A 124 0.64 9.68 2.34
CA MET A 124 1.69 10.49 2.96
C MET A 124 1.12 11.67 3.75
N GLU A 125 0.09 12.34 3.24
CA GLU A 125 -0.63 13.40 3.97
C GLU A 125 -1.22 12.88 5.28
N ILE A 126 -1.93 11.74 5.25
CA ILE A 126 -2.52 11.15 6.45
C ILE A 126 -1.45 10.74 7.47
N ILE A 127 -0.32 10.17 7.01
CA ILE A 127 0.81 9.83 7.90
C ILE A 127 1.32 11.10 8.59
N ARG A 128 1.59 12.16 7.83
CA ARG A 128 2.07 13.44 8.36
C ARG A 128 1.06 14.06 9.33
N GLU A 129 -0.22 14.05 9.00
CA GLU A 129 -1.27 14.62 9.85
C GLU A 129 -1.43 13.83 11.16
N ARG A 130 -1.64 12.51 11.07
CA ARG A 130 -2.06 11.70 12.22
C ARG A 130 -0.91 11.29 13.14
N TRP A 131 0.24 10.94 12.59
CA TRP A 131 1.42 10.64 13.40
C TRP A 131 2.21 11.92 13.73
N GLY A 132 2.14 12.96 12.90
CA GLY A 132 2.69 14.28 13.23
C GLY A 132 2.03 14.90 14.45
N ASP A 133 0.69 14.83 14.58
CA ASP A 133 -0.01 15.28 15.79
C ASP A 133 0.53 14.62 17.07
N MET A 134 0.83 13.32 17.03
CA MET A 134 1.45 12.64 18.18
C MET A 134 2.81 13.25 18.51
N LEU A 135 3.65 13.48 17.50
CA LEU A 135 4.99 14.06 17.69
C LEU A 135 4.92 15.50 18.22
N GLU A 136 4.01 16.32 17.69
CA GLU A 136 3.78 17.70 18.17
C GLU A 136 3.35 17.74 19.64
N LYS A 137 2.61 16.72 20.08
CA LYS A 137 2.22 16.53 21.49
C LYS A 137 3.29 15.83 22.35
N GLY A 138 4.50 15.65 21.83
CA GLY A 138 5.65 15.13 22.57
C GLY A 138 5.73 13.61 22.66
N ALA A 139 5.04 12.88 21.78
CA ALA A 139 5.15 11.42 21.72
C ALA A 139 6.56 10.96 21.33
N THR A 140 7.16 10.08 22.12
CA THR A 140 8.41 9.37 21.80
C THR A 140 8.18 7.92 21.38
N THR A 141 6.93 7.46 21.44
CA THR A 141 6.42 6.16 20.97
C THR A 141 5.02 6.38 20.40
N PHE A 142 4.51 5.45 19.61
CA PHE A 142 3.20 5.63 18.96
C PHE A 142 2.05 5.18 19.85
N TRP A 143 1.00 6.00 19.93
CA TRP A 143 -0.14 5.81 20.84
C TRP A 143 -1.16 4.82 20.29
N GLU A 144 -1.95 4.22 21.17
CA GLU A 144 -2.96 3.21 20.84
C GLU A 144 -4.12 3.77 20.00
N VAL A 145 -4.54 5.00 20.30
CA VAL A 145 -5.67 5.70 19.70
C VAL A 145 -5.19 7.10 19.30
N PHE A 146 -5.71 7.65 18.20
CA PHE A 146 -5.41 9.03 17.82
C PHE A 146 -6.06 10.03 18.77
N GLY A 147 -5.49 11.22 18.94
CA GLY A 147 -6.03 12.27 19.80
C GLY A 147 -5.77 12.04 21.29
N ASP A 148 -6.54 12.71 22.14
CA ASP A 148 -6.28 12.78 23.59
C ASP A 148 -7.04 11.70 24.39
N TRP A 149 -7.43 10.63 23.72
CA TRP A 149 -8.23 9.55 24.30
C TRP A 149 -7.41 8.72 25.29
N THR A 150 -8.10 8.07 26.24
CA THR A 150 -7.48 7.17 27.20
C THR A 150 -7.06 5.88 26.52
N GLY A 151 -5.76 5.59 26.48
CA GLY A 151 -5.17 4.38 25.89
C GLY A 151 -3.67 4.32 26.15
N SER A 152 -3.03 3.22 25.74
CA SER A 152 -1.57 3.08 25.84
C SER A 152 -0.85 4.14 25.03
N ARG A 153 0.17 4.77 25.63
CA ARG A 153 1.05 5.73 24.94
C ARG A 153 2.21 5.05 24.19
N CYS A 154 2.31 3.72 24.26
CA CYS A 154 3.28 2.94 23.52
C CYS A 154 2.61 1.63 23.06
N HIS A 155 2.16 1.59 21.81
CA HIS A 155 1.45 0.43 21.27
C HIS A 155 2.02 -0.02 19.93
N GLY A 156 2.51 -1.26 19.88
CA GLY A 156 3.23 -1.79 18.71
C GLY A 156 2.43 -1.80 17.41
N TRP A 157 1.10 -1.94 17.47
CA TRP A 157 0.24 -1.90 16.28
C TRP A 157 0.22 -0.54 15.57
N SER A 158 0.79 0.50 16.19
CA SER A 158 0.79 1.88 15.70
C SER A 158 2.03 2.20 14.87
N GLY A 159 2.95 1.24 14.73
CA GLY A 159 4.16 1.34 13.90
C GLY A 159 3.94 1.14 12.40
N GLY A 160 2.68 1.13 11.93
CA GLY A 160 2.32 0.93 10.52
C GLY A 160 3.16 1.75 9.51
N PRO A 161 3.40 3.06 9.73
CA PRO A 161 4.22 3.86 8.84
C PRO A 161 5.64 3.32 8.64
N THR A 162 6.27 2.72 9.65
CA THR A 162 7.64 2.17 9.51
C THR A 162 7.70 1.11 8.41
N MET A 163 6.74 0.19 8.40
CA MET A 163 6.66 -0.85 7.38
C MET A 163 6.30 -0.26 6.02
N LEU A 164 5.28 0.61 5.96
CA LEU A 164 4.76 1.16 4.71
C LEU A 164 5.75 2.11 4.02
N LEU A 165 6.46 2.95 4.75
CA LEU A 165 7.49 3.83 4.18
C LEU A 165 8.66 3.00 3.61
N SER A 166 9.02 1.89 4.26
CA SER A 166 10.08 0.99 3.76
C SER A 166 9.64 0.23 2.49
N ALA A 167 8.38 -0.20 2.45
CA ALA A 167 7.84 -0.96 1.32
C ALA A 167 7.49 -0.07 0.11
N GLU A 168 6.83 1.07 0.35
CA GLU A 168 6.19 1.87 -0.70
C GLU A 168 7.03 3.08 -1.12
N ILE A 169 7.62 3.80 -0.16
CA ILE A 169 8.39 5.02 -0.44
C ILE A 169 9.84 4.70 -0.79
N LEU A 170 10.52 3.94 0.07
CA LEU A 170 11.84 3.38 -0.24
C LEU A 170 11.74 2.36 -1.39
N GLY A 171 10.63 1.61 -1.43
CA GLY A 171 10.24 0.79 -2.57
C GLY A 171 10.62 -0.69 -2.47
N VAL A 172 11.09 -1.19 -1.32
CA VAL A 172 11.64 -2.55 -1.21
C VAL A 172 10.55 -3.54 -0.78
N GLN A 173 10.21 -4.48 -1.67
CA GLN A 173 9.17 -5.48 -1.43
C GLN A 173 9.61 -6.88 -1.87
N PRO A 174 9.26 -7.96 -1.15
CA PRO A 174 9.47 -9.31 -1.63
C PRO A 174 8.45 -9.63 -2.73
N ILE A 175 8.89 -10.28 -3.80
CA ILE A 175 8.00 -10.82 -4.86
C ILE A 175 8.09 -12.36 -4.98
N ALA A 176 8.97 -12.97 -4.18
CA ALA A 176 8.99 -14.40 -3.93
C ALA A 176 9.27 -14.68 -2.44
N LEU A 177 8.95 -15.90 -2.00
CA LEU A 177 9.14 -16.35 -0.61
C LEU A 177 10.58 -16.12 -0.15
N GLY A 178 10.73 -15.62 1.08
CA GLY A 178 12.02 -15.44 1.74
C GLY A 178 12.92 -14.34 1.15
N PHE A 179 12.39 -13.42 0.32
CA PHE A 179 13.17 -12.37 -0.37
C PHE A 179 14.19 -12.89 -1.39
N LYS A 180 14.09 -14.15 -1.84
CA LYS A 180 14.94 -14.66 -2.92
C LYS A 180 14.81 -13.85 -4.20
N VAL A 181 13.59 -13.38 -4.47
CA VAL A 181 13.28 -12.39 -5.50
C VAL A 181 12.56 -11.22 -4.85
N PHE A 182 13.02 -10.01 -5.13
CA PHE A 182 12.45 -8.77 -4.59
C PHE A 182 12.28 -7.72 -5.69
N ARG A 183 11.56 -6.66 -5.34
CA ARG A 183 11.36 -5.47 -6.16
C ARG A 183 11.87 -4.25 -5.40
N ILE A 184 12.51 -3.33 -6.12
CA ILE A 184 12.84 -1.98 -5.68
C ILE A 184 12.08 -1.03 -6.59
N ARG A 185 10.97 -0.49 -6.11
CA ARG A 185 10.11 0.47 -6.81
C ARG A 185 9.83 1.68 -5.93
N PRO A 186 10.71 2.69 -5.94
CA PRO A 186 10.50 3.92 -5.19
C PRO A 186 9.22 4.63 -5.63
N HIS A 187 8.48 5.20 -4.67
CA HIS A 187 7.41 6.17 -4.93
C HIS A 187 7.77 7.47 -4.20
N PRO A 188 8.47 8.41 -4.86
CA PRO A 188 8.97 9.61 -4.19
C PRO A 188 7.88 10.54 -3.69
N VAL A 189 6.70 10.56 -4.35
CA VAL A 189 5.60 11.48 -3.99
C VAL A 189 6.12 12.93 -4.07
N ASP A 190 6.15 13.65 -2.95
CA ASP A 190 6.66 15.01 -2.79
C ASP A 190 8.05 15.07 -2.14
N LEU A 191 8.65 13.92 -1.85
CA LEU A 191 9.97 13.81 -1.26
C LEU A 191 11.06 13.93 -2.32
N THR A 192 12.17 14.57 -1.94
CA THR A 192 13.32 14.74 -2.81
C THR A 192 14.34 13.63 -2.65
N TRP A 193 14.31 12.88 -1.55
CA TRP A 193 15.19 11.75 -1.30
C TRP A 193 14.61 10.78 -0.27
N ALA A 194 15.07 9.53 -0.29
CA ALA A 194 14.96 8.62 0.83
C ALA A 194 16.16 7.66 0.88
N ARG A 195 16.49 7.22 2.09
CA ARG A 195 17.54 6.22 2.34
C ARG A 195 17.08 5.27 3.43
N GLY A 196 17.28 3.98 3.22
CA GLY A 196 16.91 2.97 4.20
C GLY A 196 17.57 1.62 3.92
N THR A 197 17.41 0.70 4.87
CA THR A 197 17.88 -0.68 4.76
C THR A 197 16.78 -1.62 5.24
N VAL A 198 16.45 -2.61 4.42
CA VAL A 198 15.51 -3.68 4.76
C VAL A 198 16.30 -4.95 5.04
N PRO A 199 16.27 -5.47 6.29
CA PRO A 199 16.90 -6.75 6.59
C PRO A 199 16.10 -7.89 5.97
N THR A 200 16.79 -8.86 5.36
CA THR A 200 16.19 -10.05 4.76
C THR A 200 16.91 -11.33 5.23
N PRO A 201 16.31 -12.52 5.06
CA PRO A 201 16.99 -13.79 5.37
C PRO A 201 18.32 -14.00 4.63
N HIS A 202 18.51 -13.32 3.50
CA HIS A 202 19.72 -13.41 2.68
C HIS A 202 20.75 -12.30 2.98
N GLY A 203 20.44 -11.38 3.90
CA GLY A 203 21.25 -10.20 4.20
C GLY A 203 20.49 -8.89 3.96
N ASN A 204 21.18 -7.77 4.12
CA ASN A 204 20.55 -6.45 4.02
C ASN A 204 20.38 -6.01 2.56
N ILE A 205 19.22 -5.44 2.25
CA ILE A 205 19.00 -4.64 1.04
C ILE A 205 19.05 -3.16 1.44
N SER A 206 20.07 -2.43 0.99
CA SER A 206 20.19 -0.98 1.25
C SER A 206 19.87 -0.19 0.01
N VAL A 207 18.99 0.81 0.15
CA VAL A 207 18.54 1.67 -0.95
C VAL A 207 18.73 3.12 -0.55
N THR A 208 19.25 3.91 -1.48
CA THR A 208 19.25 5.37 -1.44
C THR A 208 18.74 5.86 -2.78
N TRP A 209 17.78 6.78 -2.77
CA TRP A 209 17.41 7.51 -3.98
C TRP A 209 17.31 9.00 -3.71
N GLN A 210 17.60 9.78 -4.76
CA GLN A 210 17.58 11.24 -4.77
C GLN A 210 17.00 11.71 -6.11
N GLY A 211 15.94 12.51 -6.07
CA GLY A 211 15.45 13.27 -7.21
C GLY A 211 16.13 14.64 -7.31
N SER A 212 16.25 15.17 -8.52
CA SER A 212 16.78 16.52 -8.76
C SER A 212 15.92 17.60 -8.08
N GLN A 213 16.54 18.38 -7.19
CA GLN A 213 15.96 19.63 -6.70
C GLN A 213 16.28 20.74 -7.71
N GLU A 214 15.36 20.98 -8.64
CA GLU A 214 15.12 22.22 -9.42
C GLU A 214 14.66 21.92 -10.84
N LYS A 215 13.62 22.66 -11.27
CA LYS A 215 13.19 22.82 -12.67
C LYS A 215 14.09 23.85 -13.40
N SER A 216 15.38 23.91 -13.09
CA SER A 216 16.29 24.83 -13.77
C SER A 216 16.92 24.10 -14.94
N GLY A 217 16.31 24.25 -16.12
CA GLY A 217 16.81 23.72 -17.39
C GLY A 217 16.32 22.33 -17.77
N ASN A 218 15.00 22.07 -17.83
CA ASN A 218 14.34 20.91 -18.48
C ASN A 218 14.84 19.47 -18.22
N GLU A 219 15.89 19.27 -17.42
CA GLU A 219 16.49 17.97 -17.12
C GLU A 219 16.11 17.57 -15.69
N THR A 220 15.16 16.63 -15.58
CA THR A 220 14.91 15.94 -14.32
C THR A 220 15.79 14.71 -14.24
N SER A 221 16.47 14.53 -13.11
CA SER A 221 17.29 13.34 -12.84
C SER A 221 16.79 12.61 -11.60
N PHE A 222 16.97 11.29 -11.60
CA PHE A 222 16.66 10.42 -10.49
C PHE A 222 17.83 9.45 -10.31
N GLU A 223 18.56 9.60 -9.21
CA GLU A 223 19.65 8.70 -8.87
C GLU A 223 19.14 7.63 -7.89
N LEU A 224 19.45 6.37 -8.18
CA LEU A 224 19.11 5.22 -7.35
C LEU A 224 20.35 4.38 -7.11
N LYS A 225 20.75 4.26 -5.85
CA LYS A 225 21.84 3.41 -5.40
C LYS A 225 21.30 2.25 -4.59
N VAL A 226 21.66 1.03 -4.99
CA VAL A 226 21.20 -0.20 -4.35
C VAL A 226 22.37 -1.10 -3.99
N TYR A 227 22.29 -1.71 -2.82
CA TYR A 227 23.16 -2.79 -2.37
C TYR A 227 22.29 -3.97 -2.02
N VAL A 228 22.56 -5.11 -2.64
CA VAL A 228 21.72 -6.32 -2.54
C VAL A 228 22.60 -7.52 -2.19
N PRO A 229 22.11 -8.50 -1.41
CA PRO A 229 22.91 -9.65 -1.05
C PRO A 229 23.18 -10.58 -2.24
N GLU A 230 24.33 -11.25 -2.23
CA GLU A 230 24.69 -12.25 -3.25
C GLU A 230 23.66 -13.40 -3.31
N GLY A 231 23.41 -13.94 -4.51
CA GLY A 231 22.47 -15.05 -4.71
C GLY A 231 20.99 -14.66 -4.68
N THR A 232 20.68 -13.36 -4.62
CA THR A 232 19.31 -12.83 -4.75
C THR A 232 19.06 -12.19 -6.12
N THR A 233 17.80 -11.95 -6.48
CA THR A 233 17.40 -11.31 -7.74
C THR A 233 16.46 -10.15 -7.48
N GLY A 234 16.72 -8.99 -8.10
CA GLY A 234 15.94 -7.77 -7.92
C GLY A 234 15.35 -7.22 -9.21
N GLU A 235 14.05 -6.89 -9.21
CA GLU A 235 13.44 -6.02 -10.21
C GLU A 235 13.58 -4.55 -9.78
N ILE A 236 14.20 -3.71 -10.59
CA ILE A 236 14.40 -2.29 -10.27
C ILE A 236 13.52 -1.42 -11.18
N PHE A 237 12.76 -0.51 -10.58
CA PHE A 237 11.94 0.48 -11.27
C PHE A 237 12.48 1.87 -11.01
N ILE A 238 12.66 2.65 -12.08
CA ILE A 238 13.06 4.05 -12.01
C ILE A 238 11.81 4.93 -12.24
N PRO A 239 11.40 5.77 -11.26
CA PRO A 239 10.29 6.68 -11.43
C PRO A 239 10.55 7.70 -12.56
N GLY A 240 9.49 8.16 -13.22
CA GLY A 240 9.58 9.39 -14.03
C GLY A 240 10.23 9.27 -15.41
N LEU A 241 10.11 8.14 -16.12
CA LEU A 241 10.51 8.04 -17.54
C LEU A 241 9.58 8.79 -18.51
N THR A 242 8.91 9.87 -18.07
CA THR A 242 7.99 10.69 -18.90
C THR A 242 8.70 11.78 -19.70
N ASN A 243 10.01 11.95 -19.54
CA ASN A 243 10.79 12.88 -20.33
C ASN A 243 10.85 12.44 -21.80
N ALA A 244 11.02 13.39 -22.73
CA ALA A 244 11.02 13.11 -24.17
C ALA A 244 12.14 12.14 -24.62
N ASN A 245 13.23 12.03 -23.85
CA ASN A 245 14.38 11.16 -24.14
C ASN A 245 14.99 10.60 -22.84
N PRO A 246 14.33 9.65 -22.17
CA PRO A 246 14.85 9.11 -20.93
C PRO A 246 16.12 8.28 -21.21
N ARG A 247 17.09 8.40 -20.33
CA ARG A 247 18.36 7.69 -20.35
C ARG A 247 18.54 7.03 -19.00
N VAL A 248 18.92 5.76 -19.00
CA VAL A 248 19.23 5.02 -17.78
C VAL A 248 20.68 4.55 -17.86
N SER A 249 21.44 4.92 -16.84
CA SER A 249 22.82 4.50 -16.65
C SER A 249 22.89 3.55 -15.46
N LEU A 250 23.75 2.53 -15.54
CA LEU A 250 24.10 1.62 -14.46
C LEU A 250 25.60 1.73 -14.23
N ASN A 251 26.03 2.11 -13.03
CA ASN A 251 27.45 2.35 -12.71
C ASN A 251 28.12 3.24 -13.77
N ASP A 252 27.49 4.39 -14.05
CA ASP A 252 27.91 5.39 -15.05
C ASP A 252 27.88 4.94 -16.52
N LEU A 253 27.55 3.67 -16.80
CA LEU A 253 27.42 3.14 -18.15
C LEU A 253 25.98 3.22 -18.63
N VAL A 254 25.76 3.87 -19.78
CA VAL A 254 24.44 3.95 -20.41
C VAL A 254 24.07 2.59 -20.96
N PHE A 255 23.10 1.94 -20.34
CA PHE A 255 22.61 0.66 -20.83
C PHE A 255 21.27 0.79 -21.57
N TRP A 256 20.52 1.88 -21.37
CA TRP A 256 19.26 2.12 -22.06
C TRP A 256 19.03 3.61 -22.39
N SER A 257 18.55 3.89 -23.60
CA SER A 257 18.18 5.24 -24.04
C SER A 257 17.15 5.18 -25.16
N GLY A 258 16.09 6.00 -25.07
CA GLY A 258 15.10 6.15 -26.14
C GLY A 258 14.40 4.84 -26.53
N GLY A 259 14.07 3.99 -25.55
CA GLY A 259 13.40 2.71 -25.77
C GLY A 259 14.29 1.55 -26.23
N LYS A 260 15.60 1.77 -26.42
CA LYS A 260 16.53 0.74 -26.89
C LYS A 260 17.58 0.40 -25.84
N VAL A 261 17.75 -0.90 -25.59
CA VAL A 261 18.90 -1.43 -24.82
C VAL A 261 20.15 -1.25 -25.67
N LYS A 262 21.16 -0.57 -25.12
CA LYS A 262 22.45 -0.31 -25.76
C LYS A 262 23.49 -1.37 -25.39
N MET A 263 23.42 -1.91 -24.17
CA MET A 263 24.28 -2.98 -23.67
C MET A 263 23.48 -3.84 -22.68
N LYS A 264 23.73 -5.15 -22.65
CA LYS A 264 23.23 -6.01 -21.57
C LYS A 264 24.16 -5.86 -20.35
N PRO A 265 23.62 -5.56 -19.15
CA PRO A 265 24.40 -5.57 -17.92
C PRO A 265 24.94 -6.97 -17.59
#